data_AF-A0A7Y6ILS5-F1
#
_entry.id   AF-A0A7Y6ILS5-F1
#
_cell.length_a   1.000
_cell.length_b   1.000
_cell.length_c   1.000
_cell.angle_alpha   90.00
_cell.angle_beta   90.00
_cell.angle_gamma   90.00
#
_symmetry.space_group_name_H-M   'P 1'
#
loop_
_entity.id
_entity.type
_entity.pdbx_description
1 polymer ?
#
loop_
_entity_poly.entity_id
_entity_poly.type
_entity_poly.pdbx_seq_one_letter_code
_entity_poly.pdbx_strand_id
1 'polypeptide(L)'
;MRTRRVMMLAGPALLGALAFGPAAASPASASAGTAKAPAAVAQASATVHTVAVKPGKKRYNKGYNKGFSDGRFDCKAGTPFDLNFTGSDPFSMGYRNGYMSGFHSCTPPKKP
;
A
#
# COMPACT_ATOMS: atom_id res chain seq x y z
N MET A 1 -21.20 -36.37 -8.35
CA MET A 1 -22.46 -35.73 -7.92
C MET A 1 -22.30 -34.22 -8.05
N ARG A 2 -23.12 -33.57 -8.89
CA ARG A 2 -23.07 -32.13 -9.20
C ARG A 2 -24.14 -31.42 -8.37
N THR A 3 -23.74 -30.50 -7.51
CA THR A 3 -24.69 -29.65 -6.77
C THR A 3 -24.80 -28.31 -7.49
N ARG A 4 -25.92 -28.12 -8.19
CA ARG A 4 -26.43 -26.81 -8.61
C ARG A 4 -27.28 -26.23 -7.48
N ARG A 5 -27.25 -24.90 -7.34
CA ARG A 5 -28.35 -23.94 -7.01
C ARG A 5 -27.70 -22.70 -6.36
N VAL A 6 -28.08 -21.45 -6.58
CA VAL A 6 -29.11 -20.78 -7.40
C VAL A 6 -28.68 -19.30 -7.45
N MET A 7 -28.94 -18.63 -8.57
CA MET A 7 -28.81 -17.18 -8.78
C MET A 7 -29.77 -16.37 -7.88
N MET A 8 -29.31 -15.22 -7.39
CA MET A 8 -30.09 -14.03 -7.02
C MET A 8 -29.26 -12.82 -7.50
N LEU A 9 -29.39 -12.38 -8.75
CA LEU A 9 -30.18 -11.23 -9.24
C LEU A 9 -30.14 -9.94 -8.40
N ALA A 10 -29.78 -8.87 -9.12
CA ALA A 10 -30.13 -7.45 -8.93
C ALA A 10 -29.49 -6.71 -7.73
N GLY A 11 -28.96 -5.50 -7.86
CA GLY A 11 -29.10 -4.49 -8.90
C GLY A 11 -28.23 -3.25 -8.59
N PRO A 12 -28.30 -2.20 -9.43
CA PRO A 12 -27.18 -1.30 -9.72
C PRO A 12 -27.25 0.07 -9.02
N ALA A 13 -26.09 0.75 -9.06
CA ALA A 13 -25.86 2.19 -9.19
C ALA A 13 -26.56 3.18 -8.25
N LEU A 14 -25.76 3.97 -7.53
CA LEU A 14 -26.11 5.37 -7.23
C LEU A 14 -24.84 6.23 -7.20
N LEU A 15 -24.79 7.16 -8.16
CA LEU A 15 -23.82 8.24 -8.28
C LEU A 15 -23.91 9.17 -7.06
N GLY A 16 -22.76 9.59 -6.55
CA GLY A 16 -22.64 10.71 -5.62
C GLY A 16 -21.51 11.64 -6.05
N ALA A 17 -21.76 12.47 -7.06
CA ALA A 17 -20.87 13.57 -7.41
C ALA A 17 -21.09 14.72 -6.41
N LEU A 18 -20.16 14.91 -5.48
CA LEU A 18 -20.09 16.12 -4.66
C LEU A 18 -19.09 17.09 -5.31
N ALA A 19 -19.65 18.01 -6.09
CA ALA A 19 -18.97 19.22 -6.52
C ALA A 19 -18.85 20.16 -5.31
N PHE A 20 -17.62 20.41 -4.86
CA PHE A 20 -17.33 21.54 -3.97
C PHE A 20 -16.67 22.63 -4.81
N GLY A 21 -17.38 23.76 -4.93
CA GLY A 21 -16.95 24.94 -5.69
C GLY A 21 -15.83 25.73 -4.99
N PRO A 22 -15.21 26.67 -5.73
CA PRO A 22 -14.09 27.45 -5.22
C PRO A 22 -14.60 28.63 -4.38
N ALA A 23 -14.17 28.71 -3.12
CA ALA A 23 -14.28 29.95 -2.34
C ALA A 23 -13.06 30.81 -2.63
N ALA A 24 -13.26 31.88 -3.41
CA ALA A 24 -12.31 32.98 -3.51
C ALA A 24 -12.48 33.90 -2.29
N ALA A 25 -11.41 34.11 -1.52
CA ALA A 25 -11.32 35.17 -0.52
C ALA A 25 -9.91 35.79 -0.53
N SER A 26 -9.90 37.12 -0.46
CA SER A 26 -8.83 38.08 -0.75
C SER A 26 -7.54 37.94 0.07
N PRO A 27 -6.39 38.44 -0.43
CA PRO A 27 -5.15 38.52 0.32
C PRO A 27 -5.16 39.73 1.27
N ALA A 28 -4.88 39.50 2.55
CA ALA A 28 -4.49 40.54 3.49
C ALA A 28 -3.01 40.37 3.84
N SER A 29 -2.24 41.43 3.62
CA SER A 29 -0.79 41.46 3.78
C SER A 29 -0.34 41.68 5.22
N ALA A 30 0.80 41.03 5.52
CA ALA A 30 1.90 41.44 6.42
C ALA A 30 1.76 41.30 7.95
N SER A 31 2.57 40.41 8.54
CA SER A 31 3.82 40.83 9.21
C SER A 31 4.73 39.64 9.51
N ALA A 32 6.04 39.92 9.52
CA ALA A 32 7.15 39.00 9.45
C ALA A 32 7.25 38.01 10.63
N GLY A 33 7.44 36.73 10.29
CA GLY A 33 7.79 35.66 11.22
C GLY A 33 8.81 34.74 10.57
N THR A 34 10.04 34.86 11.06
CA THR A 34 11.25 34.03 10.93
C THR A 34 11.20 32.80 10.02
N ALA A 35 12.13 32.80 9.06
CA ALA A 35 12.52 31.77 8.12
C ALA A 35 12.28 30.30 8.53
N LYS A 36 11.62 29.55 7.64
CA LYS A 36 11.95 28.15 7.37
C LYS A 36 11.85 27.91 5.87
N ALA A 37 12.98 27.52 5.27
CA ALA A 37 13.12 27.32 3.83
C ALA A 37 11.99 26.46 3.26
N PRO A 38 11.41 26.81 2.09
CA PRO A 38 10.50 25.91 1.41
C PRO A 38 11.29 24.67 0.99
N ALA A 39 10.94 23.52 1.56
CA ALA A 39 11.35 22.24 1.00
C ALA A 39 10.72 22.18 -0.40
N ALA A 40 11.55 22.37 -1.42
CA ALA A 40 11.16 22.20 -2.80
C ALA A 40 10.58 20.80 -2.95
N VAL A 41 9.27 20.71 -3.17
CA VAL A 41 8.62 19.46 -3.54
C VAL A 41 9.06 19.21 -4.99
N ALA A 42 10.18 18.51 -5.14
CA ALA A 42 10.58 18.00 -6.44
C ALA A 42 9.51 17.01 -6.88
N GLN A 43 8.60 17.44 -7.75
CA GLN A 43 7.84 16.54 -8.60
C GLN A 43 8.85 15.83 -9.49
N ALA A 44 9.39 14.73 -8.99
CA ALA A 44 10.08 13.75 -9.81
C ALA A 44 9.05 13.21 -10.80
N SER A 45 9.00 13.85 -11.98
CA SER A 45 8.38 13.27 -13.16
C SER A 45 9.13 11.97 -13.39
N ALA A 46 8.54 10.85 -12.97
CA ALA A 46 9.09 9.53 -13.18
C ALA A 46 9.00 9.25 -14.68
N THR A 47 10.06 9.62 -15.41
CA THR A 47 10.32 9.12 -16.75
C THR A 47 10.30 7.60 -16.65
N VAL A 48 9.23 6.98 -17.15
CA VAL A 48 9.07 5.52 -17.16
C VAL A 48 10.07 4.96 -18.17
N HIS A 49 11.32 4.82 -17.73
CA HIS A 49 12.28 3.96 -18.40
C HIS A 49 11.77 2.55 -18.18
N THR A 50 11.17 1.96 -19.21
CA THR A 50 10.89 0.52 -19.24
C THR A 50 12.20 -0.23 -19.41
N VAL A 51 13.06 -0.16 -18.38
CA VAL A 51 14.22 -1.03 -18.26
C VAL A 51 13.65 -2.43 -18.07
N ALA A 52 13.93 -3.34 -19.01
CA ALA A 52 13.49 -4.72 -18.93
C ALA A 52 13.96 -5.31 -17.59
N VAL A 53 13.03 -5.39 -16.63
CA VAL A 53 13.30 -5.93 -15.30
C VAL A 53 13.57 -7.41 -15.47
N LYS A 54 14.79 -7.87 -15.11
CA LYS A 54 15.14 -9.31 -15.10
C LYS A 54 13.98 -10.11 -14.52
N PRO A 55 13.55 -11.22 -15.15
CA PRO A 55 12.33 -11.95 -14.76
C PRO A 55 12.31 -12.33 -13.28
N GLY A 56 13.48 -12.63 -12.69
CA GLY A 56 13.64 -12.88 -11.25
C GLY A 56 13.29 -11.67 -10.36
N LYS A 57 13.66 -10.43 -10.76
CA LYS A 57 13.36 -9.21 -10.00
C LYS A 57 11.86 -8.91 -9.98
N LYS A 58 11.14 -9.17 -11.07
CA LYS A 58 9.67 -9.01 -11.09
C LYS A 58 9.00 -9.99 -10.12
N ARG A 59 9.40 -11.26 -10.15
CA ARG A 59 8.84 -12.29 -9.23
C ARG A 59 9.21 -11.99 -7.77
N TYR A 60 10.45 -11.57 -7.51
CA TYR A 60 10.89 -11.13 -6.19
C TYR A 60 10.07 -9.95 -5.67
N ASN A 61 9.93 -8.87 -6.45
CA ASN A 61 9.14 -7.71 -6.03
C ASN A 61 7.67 -8.08 -5.78
N LYS A 62 7.09 -8.97 -6.60
CA LYS A 62 5.72 -9.46 -6.37
C LYS A 62 5.61 -10.22 -5.05
N GLY A 63 6.57 -11.11 -4.76
CA GLY A 63 6.67 -11.82 -3.49
C GLY A 63 6.79 -10.84 -2.33
N TYR A 64 7.72 -9.90 -2.42
CA TYR A 64 7.99 -8.89 -1.41
C TYR A 64 6.76 -8.07 -1.04
N ASN A 65 6.04 -7.53 -2.03
CA ASN A 65 4.85 -6.72 -1.76
C ASN A 65 3.73 -7.54 -1.10
N LYS A 66 3.55 -8.79 -1.52
CA LYS A 66 2.57 -9.70 -0.90
C LYS A 66 2.97 -10.00 0.55
N GLY A 67 4.20 -10.45 0.76
CA GLY A 67 4.72 -10.75 2.10
C GLY A 67 4.61 -9.54 3.02
N PHE A 68 5.00 -8.36 2.57
CA PHE A 68 4.90 -7.12 3.35
C PHE A 68 3.47 -6.83 3.81
N SER A 69 2.50 -7.00 2.93
CA SER A 69 1.08 -6.78 3.25
C SER A 69 0.61 -7.79 4.30
N ASP A 70 0.95 -9.07 4.11
CA ASP A 70 0.57 -10.16 5.00
C ASP A 70 1.21 -10.01 6.39
N GLY A 71 2.52 -9.76 6.46
CA GLY A 71 3.22 -9.55 7.73
C GLY A 71 2.72 -8.33 8.50
N ARG A 72 2.40 -7.24 7.78
CA ARG A 72 1.81 -6.05 8.40
C ARG A 72 0.39 -6.32 8.91
N PHE A 73 -0.38 -7.12 8.20
CA PHE A 73 -1.72 -7.55 8.63
C PHE A 73 -1.62 -8.38 9.92
N ASP A 74 -0.71 -9.35 9.95
CA ASP A 74 -0.50 -10.23 11.10
C ASP A 74 -0.10 -9.46 12.36
N CYS A 75 0.91 -8.58 12.27
CA CYS A 75 1.29 -7.78 13.44
C CYS A 75 0.15 -6.86 13.92
N LYS A 76 -0.67 -6.30 13.02
CA LYS A 76 -1.87 -5.52 13.40
C LYS A 76 -2.94 -6.37 14.05
N ALA A 77 -3.10 -7.62 13.63
CA ALA A 77 -4.00 -8.58 14.24
C ALA A 77 -3.50 -9.08 15.60
N GLY A 78 -2.24 -8.77 15.96
CA GLY A 78 -1.59 -9.30 17.15
C GLY A 78 -1.25 -10.78 17.04
N THR A 79 -1.23 -11.33 15.82
CA THR A 79 -0.75 -12.69 15.61
C THR A 79 0.76 -12.73 15.81
N PRO A 80 1.30 -13.82 16.39
CA PRO A 80 2.73 -13.97 16.54
C PRO A 80 3.39 -14.03 15.16
N PHE A 81 4.66 -13.61 15.10
CA PHE A 81 5.46 -13.75 13.89
C PHE A 81 5.58 -15.24 13.54
N ASP A 82 5.08 -15.63 12.37
CA ASP A 82 5.26 -16.97 11.85
C ASP A 82 5.64 -16.95 10.36
N LEU A 83 6.84 -17.44 10.06
CA LEU A 83 7.37 -17.51 8.71
C LEU A 83 7.67 -18.96 8.30
N ASN A 84 6.64 -19.81 8.29
CA ASN A 84 6.68 -21.18 7.76
C ASN A 84 6.65 -21.24 6.22
N PHE A 85 7.29 -20.29 5.53
CA PHE A 85 7.30 -20.23 4.08
C PHE A 85 8.63 -20.77 3.53
N THR A 86 8.61 -21.97 2.97
CA THR A 86 9.79 -22.64 2.40
C THR A 86 9.85 -22.47 0.89
N GLY A 87 11.01 -22.10 0.35
CA GLY A 87 11.22 -21.99 -1.09
C GLY A 87 12.39 -21.07 -1.44
N SER A 88 13.18 -21.47 -2.42
CA SER A 88 14.37 -20.73 -2.88
C SER A 88 14.14 -19.96 -4.17
N ASP A 89 12.93 -20.02 -4.74
CA ASP A 89 12.63 -19.25 -5.95
C ASP A 89 12.50 -17.74 -5.62
N PRO A 90 12.68 -16.85 -6.62
CA PRO A 90 12.70 -15.42 -6.38
C PRO A 90 11.43 -14.89 -5.70
N PHE A 91 10.26 -15.44 -6.02
CA PHE A 91 9.01 -15.03 -5.36
C PHE A 91 9.04 -15.41 -3.89
N SER A 92 9.47 -16.63 -3.57
CA SER A 92 9.58 -17.12 -2.20
C SER A 92 10.55 -16.32 -1.34
N MET A 93 11.73 -16.01 -1.88
CA MET A 93 12.70 -15.13 -1.23
C MET A 93 12.11 -13.73 -0.99
N GLY A 94 11.46 -13.17 -2.01
CA GLY A 94 10.79 -11.88 -1.92
C GLY A 94 9.74 -11.88 -0.82
N TYR A 95 8.87 -12.89 -0.81
CA TYR A 95 7.81 -13.04 0.19
C TYR A 95 8.35 -13.07 1.61
N ARG A 96 9.37 -13.88 1.89
CA ARG A 96 10.01 -13.95 3.23
C ARG A 96 10.54 -12.60 3.70
N ASN A 97 11.31 -11.92 2.83
CA ASN A 97 11.88 -10.61 3.15
C ASN A 97 10.80 -9.54 3.32
N GLY A 98 9.77 -9.59 2.48
CA GLY A 98 8.60 -8.73 2.55
C GLY A 98 7.86 -8.92 3.86
N TYR A 99 7.52 -10.16 4.22
CA TYR A 99 6.80 -10.50 5.44
C TYR A 99 7.52 -10.03 6.70
N MET A 100 8.82 -10.30 6.79
CA MET A 100 9.64 -9.82 7.90
C MET A 100 9.65 -8.28 7.98
N SER A 101 9.76 -7.60 6.84
CA SER A 101 9.73 -6.13 6.78
C SER A 101 8.35 -5.58 7.19
N GLY A 102 7.27 -6.21 6.71
CA GLY A 102 5.89 -5.82 6.97
C GLY A 102 5.51 -5.99 8.44
N PHE A 103 5.86 -7.14 9.03
CA PHE A 103 5.57 -7.44 10.43
C PHE A 103 6.28 -6.47 11.37
N HIS A 104 7.55 -6.13 11.11
CA HIS A 104 8.28 -5.14 11.90
C HIS A 104 7.91 -3.68 11.60
N SER A 105 7.12 -3.42 10.55
CA SER A 105 6.67 -2.07 10.19
C SER A 105 5.49 -1.57 11.02
N CYS A 106 4.86 -2.42 11.84
CA CYS A 106 3.76 -2.05 12.70
C CYS A 106 4.08 -2.27 14.18
N THR A 107 3.34 -1.54 15.01
CA THR A 107 3.31 -1.76 16.46
C THR A 107 2.14 -2.70 16.75
N PRO A 108 2.36 -3.87 17.38
CA PRO A 108 1.29 -4.80 17.70
C PRO A 108 0.31 -4.18 18.71
N PRO A 109 -0.96 -4.61 18.71
CA PRO A 109 -1.93 -4.14 19.69
C PRO A 109 -1.48 -4.51 21.11
N LYS A 110 -1.65 -3.58 22.06
CA LYS A 110 -1.45 -3.88 23.49
C LYS A 110 -2.50 -4.91 23.90
N LYS A 111 -2.04 -6.04 24.44
CA LYS A 111 -2.91 -7.05 25.05
C LYS A 111 -3.61 -6.40 26.26
N PRO A 112 -4.95 -6.52 26.39
CA PRO A 112 -5.68 -5.99 27.54
C PRO A 112 -5.26 -6.66 28.85
#